data_AF-A0A6P0XCZ3-F1
#
_entry.id   AF-A0A6P0XCZ3-F1
#
_cell.length_a   1.000
_cell.length_b   1.000
_cell.length_c   1.000
_cell.angle_alpha   90.00
_cell.angle_beta   90.00
_cell.angle_gamma   90.00
#
_symmetry.space_group_name_H-M   'P 1'
#
loop_
_entity.id
_entity.type
_entity.pdbx_description
1 polymer ?
#
loop_
_entity_poly.entity_id
_entity_poly.type
_entity_poly.pdbx_seq_one_letter_code
_entity_poly.pdbx_strand_id
1 'polypeptide(L)' 'MRVILMTGKGGVGKTSVAASTGLRCAELGHKTLVLSTDPAHSLADSFDMEMSHEPRKVRENLWGAELDALMELEG' A
#
# COMPACT_ATOMS: atom_id res chain seq x y z
N MET A 1 -9.82 -14.48 1.52
CA MET A 1 -8.78 -13.43 1.39
C MET A 1 -8.22 -13.51 -0.02
N ARG A 2 -8.05 -12.39 -0.73
CA ARG A 2 -7.41 -12.33 -2.06
C ARG A 2 -6.15 -11.48 -1.95
N VAL A 3 -5.06 -11.92 -2.56
CA VAL A 3 -3.77 -11.20 -2.58
C VAL A 3 -3.44 -10.87 -4.02
N ILE A 4 -3.10 -9.61 -4.28
CA ILE A 4 -2.67 -9.11 -5.59
C ILE A 4 -1.26 -8.55 -5.41
N LEU A 5 -0.28 -9.15 -6.08
CA LEU A 5 1.12 -8.74 -5.97
C LEU A 5 1.51 -7.89 -7.19
N MET A 6 1.97 -6.66 -6.95
CA MET A 6 2.50 -5.79 -8.00
C MET A 6 4.03 -5.86 -8.00
N THR A 7 4.61 -6.51 -9.00
CA THR A 7 6.07 -6.66 -9.16
C THR A 7 6.55 -6.06 -10.49
N GLY A 8 7.82 -5.72 -10.56
CA GLY A 8 8.43 -5.07 -11.71
C GLY A 8 9.65 -4.23 -11.32
N LYS A 9 10.33 -3.68 -12.32
CA LYS A 9 11.52 -2.84 -12.12
C LYS A 9 11.18 -1.53 -11.36
N GLY A 10 12.21 -0.79 -10.95
CA GLY A 10 12.04 0.56 -10.40
C GLY A 10 11.38 1.50 -11.42
N GLY A 11 10.51 2.40 -10.96
CA GLY A 11 9.90 3.43 -11.82
C GLY A 11 8.78 3.00 -12.78
N VAL A 12 8.40 1.72 -12.84
CA VAL A 12 7.35 1.24 -13.77
C VAL A 12 5.90 1.52 -13.30
N GLY A 13 5.71 2.23 -12.19
CA GLY A 13 4.38 2.62 -11.69
C GLY A 13 3.68 1.61 -10.76
N LYS A 14 4.41 0.65 -10.17
CA LYS A 14 3.84 -0.39 -9.27
C LYS A 14 2.97 0.20 -8.16
N THR A 15 3.48 1.21 -7.46
CA THR A 15 2.80 1.83 -6.32
C THR A 15 1.52 2.54 -6.74
N SER A 16 1.55 3.28 -7.85
CA SER A 16 0.37 3.93 -8.41
C SER A 16 -0.70 2.91 -8.83
N VAL A 17 -0.30 1.80 -9.44
CA VAL A 17 -1.22 0.71 -9.81
C VAL A 17 -1.76 0.00 -8.58
N ALA A 18 -0.95 -0.25 -7.55
CA ALA A 18 -1.40 -0.85 -6.30
C ALA A 18 -2.41 0.06 -5.56
N ALA A 19 -2.12 1.35 -5.43
CA ALA A 19 -2.98 2.34 -4.80
C ALA A 19 -4.33 2.46 -5.53
N SER A 20 -4.31 2.60 -6.87
CA SER A 20 -5.54 2.70 -7.68
C SER A 20 -6.35 1.40 -7.69
N THR A 21 -5.69 0.24 -7.70
CA THR A 21 -6.38 -1.06 -7.57
C THR A 21 -7.05 -1.18 -6.21
N GLY A 22 -6.35 -0.84 -5.14
CA GLY A 22 -6.90 -0.87 -3.78
C GLY A 22 -8.08 0.07 -3.63
N LEU A 23 -7.97 1.28 -4.18
CA LEU A 23 -9.03 2.27 -4.25
C LEU A 23 -10.28 1.69 -4.92
N ARG A 24 -10.11 1.08 -6.10
CA ARG A 24 -11.22 0.49 -6.85
C ARG A 24 -11.88 -0.66 -6.08
N CYS A 25 -11.10 -1.50 -5.42
CA CYS A 25 -11.64 -2.60 -4.60
C CYS A 25 -12.46 -2.07 -3.41
N ALA A 26 -12.00 -1.01 -2.74
CA ALA A 26 -12.72 -0.37 -1.65
C ALA A 26 -14.04 0.24 -2.12
N GLU A 27 -14.06 0.89 -3.29
CA GLU A 27 -15.28 1.44 -3.91
C GLU A 27 -16.30 0.36 -4.29
N LEU A 28 -15.84 -0.85 -4.59
CA LEU A 28 -16.69 -2.02 -4.82
C LEU A 28 -17.20 -2.67 -3.51
N GLY A 29 -16.89 -2.09 -2.35
CA GLY A 29 -17.33 -2.57 -1.03
C GLY A 29 -16.43 -3.63 -0.41
N HIS A 30 -15.24 -3.87 -0.95
CA HIS A 30 -14.29 -4.81 -0.37
C HIS A 30 -13.41 -4.13 0.68
N LYS A 31 -13.29 -4.72 1.87
CA LYS A 31 -12.28 -4.32 2.85
C LYS A 31 -10.89 -4.57 2.26
N THR A 32 -10.14 -3.49 2.04
CA THR A 32 -8.92 -3.51 1.22
C THR A 32 -7.75 -2.88 1.96
N LEU A 33 -6.63 -3.59 2.04
CA LEU A 33 -5.35 -3.07 2.54
C LEU A 33 -4.38 -2.97 1.36
N VAL A 34 -3.77 -1.80 1.17
CA VAL A 34 -2.63 -1.61 0.27
C VAL A 34 -1.37 -1.56 1.12
N LEU A 35 -0.45 -2.48 0.86
CA LEU A 35 0.79 -2.63 1.59
C LEU A 35 1.95 -2.34 0.63
N SER A 36 2.87 -1.48 1.03
CA SER A 36 4.13 -1.26 0.32
C SER A 36 5.27 -1.85 1.14
N THR A 37 6.19 -2.55 0.48
CA THR A 37 7.49 -2.96 1.04
C THR A 37 8.63 -2.17 0.40
N ASP A 38 8.31 -1.10 -0.35
CA ASP A 38 9.29 -0.26 -1.01
C ASP A 38 9.87 0.74 -0.01
N PRO A 39 11.19 0.77 0.23
CA PRO A 39 11.82 1.73 1.15
C PRO A 39 11.71 3.19 0.67
N ALA A 40 11.29 3.43 -0.57
CA ALA A 40 11.15 4.78 -1.12
C ALA A 40 9.89 5.55 -0.65
N HIS A 41 9.11 5.03 0.32
CA HIS A 41 7.91 5.65 0.90
C HIS A 41 6.86 6.16 -0.09
N SER A 42 6.82 5.58 -1.30
CA SER A 42 6.04 6.12 -2.41
C SER A 42 4.52 5.89 -2.27
N LEU A 43 4.08 5.08 -1.30
CA LEU A 43 2.65 4.87 -1.06
C LEU A 43 2.06 6.04 -0.27
N ALA A 44 2.82 6.57 0.69
CA ALA A 44 2.45 7.79 1.40
C ALA A 44 2.21 8.95 0.42
N ASP A 45 3.12 9.14 -0.55
CA ASP A 45 2.97 10.13 -1.62
C ASP A 45 1.74 9.87 -2.48
N SER A 46 1.45 8.61 -2.81
CA SER A 46 0.30 8.24 -3.65
C SER A 46 -1.05 8.52 -2.99
N PHE A 47 -1.10 8.47 -1.66
CA PHE A 47 -2.30 8.77 -0.87
C PHE A 47 -2.32 10.18 -0.28
N ASP A 48 -1.26 10.97 -0.49
CA ASP A 48 -1.07 12.29 0.13
C ASP A 48 -1.27 12.24 1.66
N MET A 49 -0.71 11.21 2.29
CA MET A 49 -0.90 10.92 3.71
C MET A 49 0.30 10.15 4.26
N GLU A 50 0.79 10.54 5.44
CA GLU A 50 1.81 9.77 6.15
C GLU A 50 1.35 8.34 6.43
N MET A 51 2.26 7.40 6.17
CA MET A 51 2.06 5.96 6.40
C MET A 51 3.08 5.44 7.40
N SER A 52 2.73 4.38 8.10
CA SER A 52 3.61 3.63 8.98
C SER A 52 3.37 2.13 8.81
N HIS A 53 4.04 1.32 9.63
CA HIS A 53 3.84 -0.12 9.70
C HIS A 53 2.39 -0.49 10.09
N GLU A 54 1.78 0.32 10.96
CA GLU A 54 0.41 0.10 11.41
C GLU A 54 -0.61 0.55 10.33
N PRO A 55 -1.58 -0.32 9.96
CA PRO A 55 -2.59 0.04 8.97
C PRO A 55 -3.37 1.31 9.31
N ARG A 56 -3.23 2.32 8.46
CA ARG A 56 -3.94 3.59 8.57
C ARG A 56 -5.14 3.64 7.63
N LYS A 57 -6.30 4.08 8.14
CA LYS A 57 -7.49 4.24 7.31
C LYS A 57 -7.30 5.42 6.35
N VAL A 58 -7.32 5.13 5.05
CA VAL A 58 -7.23 6.14 3.97
C VAL A 58 -8.62 6.68 3.64
N ARG A 59 -9.60 5.77 3.49
CA ARG A 59 -11.02 6.09 3.27
C ARG A 59 -11.90 4.91 3.70
N GLU A 60 -13.20 5.01 3.45
CA GLU A 60 -14.11 3.89 3.71
C GLU A 60 -13.66 2.63 2.95
N ASN A 61 -13.55 1.51 3.66
CA ASN A 61 -13.05 0.23 3.16
C ASN A 61 -11.61 0.20 2.61
N LEU A 62 -10.79 1.24 2.82
CA LEU A 62 -9.40 1.29 2.36
C LEU A 62 -8.43 1.65 3.48
N TRP A 63 -7.40 0.82 3.63
CA TRP A 63 -6.28 1.03 4.53
C TRP A 63 -4.95 1.01 3.76
N GLY A 64 -3.96 1.74 4.25
CA GLY A 64 -2.59 1.78 3.74
C GLY A 64 -1.60 1.46 4.85
N ALA A 65 -0.50 0.78 4.52
CA ALA A 65 0.63 0.54 5.41
C ALA A 65 1.93 0.44 4.60
N GLU A 66 3.03 0.83 5.22
CA GLU A 66 4.39 0.66 4.68
C GLU A 66 5.23 -0.18 5.64
N LEU A 67 5.79 -1.27 5.13
CA LEU A 67 6.71 -2.12 5.86
C LEU A 67 8.13 -1.65 5.60
N ASP A 68 8.86 -1.39 6.67
CA ASP A 68 10.31 -1.30 6.61
C ASP A 68 10.90 -2.70 6.86
N ALA A 69 11.31 -3.35 5.77
CA ALA A 69 11.88 -4.69 5.81
C ALA A 69 13.19 -4.76 6.61
N LEU A 70 13.91 -3.64 6.78
CA LEU A 70 15.11 -3.60 7.62
C LEU A 70 14.74 -3.60 9.10
N MET A 71 13.72 -2.82 9.49
CA MET A 71 13.22 -2.83 10.87
C MET A 71 12.59 -4.19 11.26
N GLU A 72 11.94 -4.89 10.32
CA GLU A 72 11.35 -6.21 10.60
C GLU A 72 12.37 -7.34 10.79
N LEU A 73 13.60 -7.19 10.29
CA LEU A 73 14.67 -8.19 10.45
C LEU A 73 15.48 -8.01 11.73
N GLU A 74 15.35 -6.86 12.40
CA GLU A 74 16.04 -6.54 13.65
C GLU A 74 15.21 -6.90 14.90
N GLY A 75 14.02 -7.49 14.72
CA GLY A 75 13.09 -7.94 15.77
C GLY A 75 13.20 -9.42 16.15
#